data_AF-A0A560RVE4-F1
#
_entry.id   AF-A0A560RVE4-F1
#
_cell.length_a   1.000
_cell.length_b   1.000
_cell.length_c   1.000
_cell.angle_alpha   90.00
_cell.angle_beta   90.00
_cell.angle_gamma   90.00
#
_symmetry.space_group_name_H-M   'P 1'
#
loop_
_entity.id
_entity.type
_entity.pdbx_description
1 polymer ?
#
loop_
_entity_poly.entity_id
_entity_poly.type
_entity_poly.pdbx_seq_one_letter_code
_entity_poly.pdbx_strand_id
1 'polypeptide(L)' 'MSLDFPQHQAWVQRFTAWWRYGIEDWLARPDTPHSLSFTCELGPPPYAITGADGREISDRWAEALQLKALIRGVWQACRK' A
#
# COMPACT_ATOMS: atom_id res chain seq x y z
N MET A 1 -8.56 0.94 -11.20
CA MET A 1 -7.16 1.42 -11.26
C MET A 1 -6.22 0.22 -11.19
N SER A 2 -4.89 0.39 -11.33
CA SER A 2 -3.94 -0.75 -11.36
C SER A 2 -4.15 -1.72 -10.19
N LEU A 3 -4.34 -1.21 -8.97
CA LEU A 3 -4.55 -2.03 -7.77
C LEU A 3 -5.86 -2.83 -7.77
N ASP A 4 -6.82 -2.48 -8.63
CA ASP A 4 -8.12 -3.17 -8.75
C ASP A 4 -8.10 -4.25 -9.85
N PHE A 5 -7.01 -4.35 -10.61
CA PHE A 5 -6.92 -5.32 -11.69
C PHE A 5 -6.92 -6.75 -11.12
N PRO A 6 -7.70 -7.70 -11.69
CA PRO A 6 -7.78 -9.07 -11.18
C PRO A 6 -6.42 -9.75 -11.02
N GLN A 7 -5.51 -9.55 -11.98
CA GLN A 7 -4.16 -10.14 -11.95
C GLN A 7 -3.26 -9.57 -10.85
N HIS A 8 -3.58 -8.39 -10.29
CA HIS A 8 -2.82 -7.79 -9.19
C HIS A 8 -3.36 -8.18 -7.80
N GLN A 9 -4.60 -8.70 -7.71
CA GLN A 9 -5.26 -8.96 -6.43
C GLN A 9 -4.50 -9.91 -5.51
N ALA A 10 -3.88 -10.96 -6.07
CA ALA A 10 -3.09 -11.91 -5.27
C ALA A 10 -1.91 -11.21 -4.56
N TRP A 11 -1.27 -10.25 -5.23
CA TRP A 11 -0.19 -9.46 -4.65
C TRP A 11 -0.73 -8.47 -3.62
N VAL A 12 -1.80 -7.73 -3.94
CA VAL A 12 -2.44 -6.79 -3.01
C VAL A 12 -2.83 -7.49 -1.70
N GLN A 13 -3.46 -8.67 -1.79
CA GLN A 13 -3.83 -9.46 -0.62
C GLN A 13 -2.62 -9.91 0.20
N ARG A 14 -1.56 -10.42 -0.47
CA ARG A 14 -0.32 -10.84 0.19
C ARG A 14 0.34 -9.70 0.96
N PHE A 15 0.54 -8.55 0.31
CA PHE A 15 1.15 -7.38 0.94
C PHE A 15 0.26 -6.83 2.07
N THR A 16 -1.06 -6.82 1.89
CA THR A 16 -2.01 -6.42 2.94
C THR A 16 -1.87 -7.30 4.18
N ALA A 17 -1.70 -8.62 4.01
CA ALA A 17 -1.48 -9.54 5.12
C ALA A 17 -0.15 -9.27 5.84
N TRP A 18 0.93 -9.01 5.11
CA TRP A 18 2.23 -8.66 5.70
C TRP A 18 2.19 -7.32 6.44
N TRP A 19 1.53 -6.31 5.89
CA TRP A 19 1.36 -5.02 6.57
C TRP A 19 0.53 -5.16 7.83
N ARG A 20 -0.55 -5.96 7.81
CA ARG A 20 -1.33 -6.28 9.00
C ARG A 20 -0.44 -6.89 10.09
N TYR A 21 0.32 -7.92 9.74
CA TYR A 21 1.25 -8.57 10.67
C TYR A 21 2.23 -7.57 11.30
N GLY A 22 2.85 -6.71 10.49
CA GLY A 22 3.77 -5.68 10.99
C GLY A 22 3.09 -4.62 11.86
N ILE A 23 1.85 -4.25 11.55
CA ILE A 23 1.05 -3.32 12.37
C ILE A 23 0.70 -3.96 13.72
N GLU A 24 0.27 -5.22 13.73
CA GLU A 24 -0.07 -5.94 14.96
C GLU A 24 1.17 -6.10 15.86
N ASP A 25 2.31 -6.47 15.28
CA ASP A 25 3.60 -6.51 16.00
C ASP A 25 3.97 -5.14 16.58
N TRP A 26 3.83 -4.06 15.80
CA TRP A 26 4.08 -2.70 16.25
C TRP A 26 3.20 -2.32 17.43
N LEU A 27 1.89 -2.58 17.33
CA LEU A 27 0.91 -2.25 18.38
C LEU A 27 1.13 -3.05 19.68
N ALA A 28 1.76 -4.22 19.62
CA ALA A 28 2.01 -5.07 20.78
C ALA A 28 3.20 -4.64 21.65
N ARG A 29 4.04 -3.69 21.20
CA ARG A 29 5.24 -3.29 21.96
C ARG A 29 4.88 -2.34 23.12
N PRO A 30 5.57 -2.44 24.28
CA PRO A 30 5.16 -1.78 25.52
C PRO A 30 5.18 -0.24 25.49
N ASP A 31 6.09 0.36 24.70
CA ASP A 31 6.27 1.83 24.61
C ASP A 31 6.03 2.36 23.18
N THR A 32 5.11 1.73 22.45
CA THR A 32 4.86 2.10 21.04
C THR A 32 4.18 3.47 20.92
N PRO A 33 4.70 4.39 20.08
CA PRO A 33 4.00 5.62 19.71
C PRO A 33 2.58 5.35 19.20
N HIS A 34 1.63 6.24 19.49
CA HIS A 34 0.23 6.12 19.04
C HIS A 34 0.03 6.25 17.51
N SER A 35 1.11 6.29 16.74
CA SER A 35 1.11 6.38 15.28
C SER A 35 2.19 5.48 14.68
N LEU A 36 1.90 4.95 13.49
CA LEU A 36 2.85 4.27 12.63
C LEU A 36 2.84 4.95 11.26
N SER A 37 4.01 5.35 10.77
CA SER A 37 4.13 5.92 9.43
C SER A 37 4.01 4.84 8.37
N PHE A 38 3.23 5.12 7.33
CA PHE A 38 3.14 4.29 6.12
C PHE A 38 3.50 5.13 4.91
N THR A 39 4.57 4.77 4.22
CA THR A 39 5.04 5.44 3.01
C THR A 39 4.59 4.64 1.79
N CYS A 40 3.86 5.27 0.87
CA CYS A 40 3.51 4.66 -0.39
C CYS A 40 4.74 4.72 -1.32
N GLU A 41 5.41 3.60 -1.51
CA GLU A 41 6.50 3.48 -2.49
C GLU A 41 5.92 3.02 -3.82
N LEU A 42 5.84 3.94 -4.78
CA LEU A 42 5.51 3.65 -6.18
C LEU A 42 6.77 3.86 -7.00
N GLY A 43 7.14 2.84 -7.78
CA GLY A 43 8.40 2.84 -8.53
C GLY A 43 8.55 4.13 -9.37
N PRO A 44 9.62 4.93 -9.18
CA PRO A 44 9.90 6.04 -10.06
C PRO A 44 10.27 5.52 -11.47
N PRO A 45 10.23 6.33 -12.54
CA PRO A 45 10.87 5.95 -13.80
C PRO A 45 12.35 5.65 -13.50
N PRO A 46 12.94 4.48 -13.84
CA PRO A 46 12.67 3.52 -14.94
C PRO A 46 11.79 2.29 -14.61
N TYR A 47 11.17 2.21 -13.43
CA TYR A 47 10.38 1.04 -13.00
C TYR A 47 8.88 1.17 -13.30
N ALA A 48 8.44 2.35 -13.74
CA ALA A 48 7.06 2.60 -14.11
C ALA A 48 6.69 1.87 -15.41
N ILE A 49 5.47 1.37 -15.50
CA ILE A 49 4.95 0.79 -16.74
C ILE A 49 4.69 1.95 -17.72
N THR A 50 5.47 2.01 -18.79
CA THR A 50 5.35 3.03 -19.82
C THR A 50 4.64 2.51 -21.07
N GLY A 51 3.89 3.40 -21.72
CA GLY A 51 3.27 3.15 -23.02
C GLY A 51 4.27 3.30 -24.16
N ALA A 52 3.80 3.02 -25.38
CA ALA A 52 4.60 3.16 -26.59
C ALA A 52 5.11 4.59 -26.83
N ASP A 53 4.46 5.59 -26.24
CA ASP A 53 4.87 7.00 -26.27
C ASP A 53 5.88 7.36 -25.16
N GLY A 54 6.34 6.38 -24.39
CA GLY A 54 7.26 6.57 -23.26
C GLY A 54 6.62 7.21 -22.03
N ARG A 55 5.32 7.50 -22.04
CA ARG A 55 4.62 8.04 -20.87
C ARG A 55 4.20 6.94 -19.93
N GLU A 56 4.22 7.25 -18.65
CA GLU A 56 3.67 6.39 -17.62
C GLU A 56 2.17 6.15 -17.87
N ILE A 57 1.74 4.89 -17.85
CA ILE A 57 0.33 4.51 -18.03
C ILE A 57 -0.46 4.67 -16.72
N SER A 58 0.21 4.57 -15.57
CA SER A 58 -0.37 4.68 -14.22
C SER A 58 -0.57 6.12 -13.75
N ASP A 59 -1.65 6.36 -13.03
CA ASP A 59 -1.84 7.57 -12.21
C ASP A 59 -1.32 7.29 -10.79
N ARG A 60 -0.05 7.64 -10.55
CA ARG A 60 0.60 7.43 -9.24
C ARG A 60 -0.09 8.15 -8.10
N TRP A 61 -0.67 9.32 -8.35
CA TRP A 61 -1.33 10.07 -7.30
C TRP A 61 -2.58 9.34 -6.84
N ALA A 62 -3.40 8.90 -7.79
CA ALA A 62 -4.56 8.10 -7.46
C ALA A 62 -4.15 6.78 -6.77
N GLU A 63 -3.05 6.14 -7.19
CA GLU A 63 -2.58 4.86 -6.62
C GLU A 63 -2.15 5.01 -5.17
N ALA A 64 -1.43 6.10 -4.88
CA ALA A 64 -1.06 6.45 -3.51
C ALA A 64 -2.30 6.72 -2.64
N LEU A 65 -3.34 7.36 -3.18
CA LEU A 65 -4.59 7.59 -2.44
C LEU A 65 -5.34 6.28 -2.15
N GLN A 66 -5.37 5.34 -3.10
CA GLN A 66 -5.95 4.01 -2.89
C GLN A 66 -5.19 3.22 -1.82
N LEU A 67 -3.84 3.18 -1.87
CA LEU A 67 -3.02 2.53 -0.85
C LEU A 67 -3.20 3.17 0.52
N LYS A 68 -3.26 4.50 0.59
CA LYS A 68 -3.56 5.24 1.82
C LYS A 68 -4.92 4.85 2.41
N ALA A 69 -5.95 4.70 1.58
CA ALA A 69 -7.27 4.27 2.04
C ALA A 69 -7.23 2.83 2.58
N LEU A 70 -6.58 1.92 1.84
CA LEU A 70 -6.40 0.52 2.22
C LEU A 70 -5.70 0.40 3.57
N ILE A 71 -4.54 1.03 3.74
CA ILE A 71 -3.76 0.88 4.98
C ILE A 71 -4.47 1.52 6.18
N ARG A 72 -5.23 2.61 5.98
CA ARG A 72 -6.07 3.17 7.05
C ARG A 72 -7.13 2.16 7.49
N GLY A 73 -7.73 1.42 6.54
CA GLY A 73 -8.66 0.34 6.85
C GLY A 73 -8.00 -0.78 7.69
N VAL A 74 -6.81 -1.22 7.28
CA VAL A 74 -6.03 -2.23 8.04
C VAL A 74 -5.69 -1.75 9.44
N TRP A 75 -5.17 -0.53 9.58
CA TRP A 75 -4.85 0.07 10.89
C TRP A 75 -6.06 0.11 11.82
N GLN A 76 -7.23 0.52 11.33
CA GLN A 76 -8.45 0.53 12.13
C GLN A 76 -8.90 -0.89 12.52
N ALA A 77 -8.66 -1.90 11.66
CA ALA A 77 -8.97 -3.28 11.99
C ALA A 77 -8.04 -3.86 13.06
N CYS A 78 -6.75 -3.51 13.06
CA CYS A 78 -5.78 -3.95 14.07
C CYS A 78 -5.95 -3.30 15.45
N ARG A 79 -6.69 -2.19 15.53
CA ARG A 79 -6.92 -1.43 16.77
C ARG A 79 -8.23 -1.77 17.49
N LYS A 80 -9.04 -2.66 16.92
CA LYS A 80 -10.27 -3.16 17.55
C LYS A 80 -9.94 -4.31 18.48
#